data_AF-A0A351LFZ0-F1
#
_entry.id   AF-A0A351LFZ0-F1
#
_cell.length_a   1.000
_cell.length_b   1.000
_cell.length_c   1.000
_cell.angle_alpha   90.00
_cell.angle_beta   90.00
_cell.angle_gamma   90.00
#
_symmetry.space_group_name_H-M   'P 1'
#
loop_
_entity.id
_entity.type
_entity.pdbx_description
1 polymer ?
#
loop_
_entity_poly.entity_id
_entity_poly.type
_entity_poly.pdbx_seq_one_letter_code
_entity_poly.pdbx_strand_id
1 'polypeptide(L)'
;MLISSALVLLMTPGLAFFYGGLVRSRNVLNTMMMSLLLMALVGVTWTLWGYSLAFDVTKENLNTNNFAQGIEQFIGGLDWVFLNNVAADQPDPIGYAGTVPHQVFMVYQMMFAIITPALISGAIVERISFKAYFWFMLLWSTFIYSPLAHWVWGKGWIGALGALDFAGGTVVHISSGVSAVVAVWMIGPRKTYPDRPAAPHNVPYVLLGIGLLWFGWFGFNGGSALAAGGLATVAFVTTMVSTAAGGLTWMIVEWVLRAKPTAVGIASGFLAGLVGITPAAGYVTPVGAILIGSITSVCCFYAVSLRAKLQFDDSLDTFGIHGTGGTIGALLTGIFATKAVNSAGDNGLLFGNPGQLWEQFVGAIATYIFAAIGTFVILKILALFMPLRVKPIVEEQGLDINEHGEEGYGEEFASGLSLTNTRQ
;
A
#
# COMPACT_ATOMS: atom_id res chain seq x y z
N MET A 1 -13.04 -3.63 -15.29
CA MET A 1 -11.84 -2.78 -15.16
C MET A 1 -12.18 -1.36 -14.74
N LEU A 2 -12.99 -0.58 -15.48
CA LEU A 2 -13.36 0.79 -15.06
C LEU A 2 -13.88 0.89 -13.61
N ILE A 3 -14.83 0.01 -13.24
CA ILE A 3 -15.34 -0.08 -11.86
C ILE A 3 -14.23 -0.50 -10.88
N SER A 4 -13.40 -1.48 -11.25
CA SER A 4 -12.27 -1.90 -10.43
C SER A 4 -11.31 -0.74 -10.17
N SER A 5 -11.00 0.09 -11.17
CA SER A 5 -10.17 1.30 -11.00
C SER A 5 -10.83 2.30 -10.04
N ALA A 6 -12.14 2.54 -10.16
CA ALA A 6 -12.86 3.42 -9.25
C ALA A 6 -12.86 2.90 -7.80
N LEU A 7 -13.01 1.58 -7.61
CA LEU A 7 -12.92 0.92 -6.32
C LEU A 7 -11.52 1.05 -5.71
N VAL A 8 -10.46 0.86 -6.49
CA VAL A 8 -9.09 1.04 -5.98
C VAL A 8 -8.81 2.51 -5.64
N LEU A 9 -9.27 3.46 -6.45
CA LEU A 9 -9.12 4.88 -6.14
C LEU A 9 -9.79 5.24 -4.80
N LEU A 10 -10.96 4.67 -4.51
CA LEU A 10 -11.69 4.86 -3.26
C LEU A 10 -10.91 4.38 -2.02
N MET A 11 -9.94 3.47 -2.19
CA MET A 11 -9.06 3.07 -1.09
C MET A 11 -8.21 4.23 -0.59
N THR A 12 -7.85 5.21 -1.43
CA THR A 12 -7.01 6.34 -1.00
C THR A 12 -7.74 7.28 -0.03
N PRO A 13 -8.99 7.71 -0.31
CA PRO A 13 -9.84 8.32 0.72
C PRO A 13 -10.12 7.41 1.92
N GLY A 14 -10.29 6.09 1.70
CA GLY A 14 -10.43 5.11 2.79
C GLY A 14 -9.23 5.13 3.75
N LEU A 15 -8.02 5.18 3.20
CA LEU A 15 -6.77 5.34 3.94
C LEU A 15 -6.71 6.68 4.67
N ALA A 16 -7.16 7.76 4.02
CA ALA A 16 -7.22 9.09 4.63
C ALA A 16 -8.07 9.06 5.92
N PHE A 17 -9.25 8.43 5.89
CA PHE A 17 -10.07 8.23 7.08
C PHE A 17 -9.41 7.29 8.10
N PHE A 18 -8.85 6.17 7.63
CA PHE A 18 -8.24 5.17 8.50
C PHE A 18 -7.08 5.76 9.31
N TYR A 19 -6.12 6.40 8.63
CA TYR A 19 -4.99 7.06 9.27
C TYR A 19 -5.37 8.36 9.99
N GLY A 20 -6.27 9.15 9.39
CA GLY A 20 -6.82 10.35 10.02
C GLY A 20 -7.35 10.03 11.42
N GLY A 21 -8.25 9.04 11.53
CA GLY A 21 -8.84 8.62 12.80
C GLY A 21 -7.85 8.20 13.89
N LEU A 22 -6.65 7.73 13.49
CA LEU A 22 -5.59 7.26 14.40
C LEU A 22 -4.66 8.36 14.91
N VAL A 23 -4.55 9.50 14.22
CA VAL A 23 -3.71 10.63 14.67
C VAL A 23 -4.44 11.52 15.66
N ARG A 24 -3.75 12.52 16.25
CA ARG A 24 -4.39 13.56 17.07
C ARG A 24 -5.25 14.49 16.20
N SER A 25 -6.30 15.07 16.79
CA SER A 25 -7.25 15.95 16.09
C SER A 25 -6.58 17.11 15.33
N ARG A 26 -5.56 17.73 15.92
CA ARG A 26 -4.74 18.82 15.33
C ARG A 26 -3.81 18.41 14.17
N ASN A 27 -3.85 17.14 13.77
CA ASN A 27 -3.07 16.57 12.67
C ASN A 27 -3.95 15.82 11.66
N VAL A 28 -5.28 15.83 11.84
CA VAL A 28 -6.20 15.02 11.04
C VAL A 28 -6.25 15.54 9.61
N LEU A 29 -6.31 16.86 9.42
CA LEU A 29 -6.37 17.49 8.11
C LEU A 29 -5.10 17.21 7.33
N ASN A 30 -3.93 17.45 7.93
CA ASN A 30 -2.64 17.16 7.32
C ASN A 30 -2.55 15.68 6.90
N THR A 31 -2.97 14.76 7.77
CA THR A 31 -2.92 13.32 7.49
C THR A 31 -3.83 12.92 6.33
N MET A 32 -5.04 13.48 6.27
CA MET A 32 -5.95 13.24 5.14
C MET A 32 -5.43 13.87 3.85
N MET A 33 -4.87 15.08 3.93
CA MET A 33 -4.26 15.77 2.80
C MET A 33 -3.06 15.02 2.23
N MET A 34 -2.26 14.34 3.05
CA MET A 34 -1.19 13.48 2.55
C MET A 34 -1.75 12.46 1.55
N SER A 35 -2.88 11.81 1.83
CA SER A 35 -3.50 10.85 0.90
C SER A 35 -4.06 11.51 -0.37
N LEU A 36 -4.76 12.64 -0.24
CA LEU A 36 -5.31 13.37 -1.40
C LEU A 36 -4.22 13.95 -2.31
N LEU A 37 -3.11 14.39 -1.72
CA LEU A 37 -1.92 14.81 -2.47
C LEU A 37 -1.45 13.71 -3.41
N LEU A 38 -1.42 12.44 -2.97
CA LEU A 38 -0.95 11.35 -3.83
C LEU A 38 -1.90 11.09 -5.01
N MET A 39 -3.21 11.30 -4.84
CA MET A 39 -4.16 11.20 -5.95
C MET A 39 -3.81 12.20 -7.07
N ALA A 40 -3.47 13.43 -6.69
CA ALA A 40 -3.08 14.47 -7.66
C ALA A 40 -1.65 14.26 -8.19
N LEU A 41 -0.67 14.14 -7.28
CA LEU A 41 0.75 14.07 -7.60
C LEU A 41 1.09 12.83 -8.43
N VAL A 42 0.61 11.65 -8.01
CA VAL A 42 0.89 10.42 -8.73
C VAL A 42 0.00 10.28 -9.96
N GLY A 43 -1.25 10.75 -9.92
CA GLY A 43 -2.09 10.79 -11.12
C GLY A 43 -1.42 11.55 -12.27
N VAL A 44 -0.81 12.71 -11.97
CA VAL A 44 -0.05 13.48 -12.95
C VAL A 44 1.26 12.77 -13.33
N THR A 45 2.12 12.44 -12.38
CA THR A 45 3.45 11.86 -12.71
C THR A 45 3.38 10.49 -13.37
N TRP A 46 2.37 9.68 -13.06
CA TRP A 46 2.10 8.41 -13.74
C TRP A 46 1.77 8.61 -15.22
N THR A 47 0.91 9.60 -15.51
CA THR A 47 0.53 10.01 -16.87
C THR A 47 1.74 10.54 -17.65
N LEU A 48 2.60 11.33 -16.98
CA LEU A 48 3.75 11.94 -17.63
C LEU A 48 4.86 10.93 -17.94
N TRP A 49 5.24 10.06 -16.99
CA TRP A 49 6.33 9.10 -17.21
C TRP A 49 6.19 7.79 -16.43
N GLY A 50 5.51 7.79 -15.28
CA GLY A 50 5.50 6.64 -14.38
C GLY A 50 4.94 5.35 -15.01
N TYR A 51 3.93 5.47 -15.88
CA TYR A 51 3.38 4.34 -16.63
C TYR A 51 4.39 3.73 -17.60
N SER A 52 5.11 4.59 -18.34
CA SER A 52 6.16 4.16 -19.28
C SER A 52 7.26 3.41 -18.54
N LEU A 53 7.79 4.02 -17.48
CA LEU A 53 8.84 3.39 -16.66
C LEU A 53 8.42 2.06 -16.02
N ALA A 54 7.12 1.82 -15.87
CA ALA A 54 6.59 0.58 -15.30
C ALA A 54 6.28 -0.49 -16.35
N PHE A 55 5.72 -0.13 -17.50
CA PHE A 55 5.11 -1.10 -18.43
C PHE A 55 5.60 -1.03 -19.88
N ASP A 56 6.32 0.03 -20.27
CA ASP A 56 6.84 0.12 -21.63
C ASP A 56 8.03 -0.84 -21.81
N VAL A 57 7.93 -1.77 -22.75
CA VAL A 57 8.96 -2.76 -23.06
C VAL A 57 9.06 -2.87 -24.56
N THR A 58 10.28 -2.83 -25.09
CA THR A 58 10.51 -3.03 -26.52
C THR A 58 10.22 -4.48 -26.87
N LYS A 59 9.34 -4.73 -27.86
CA LYS A 59 8.88 -6.09 -28.20
C LYS A 59 10.03 -7.01 -28.60
N GLU A 60 11.04 -6.46 -29.27
CA GLU A 60 12.26 -7.15 -29.70
C GLU A 60 13.18 -7.55 -28.54
N ASN A 61 13.04 -6.90 -27.38
CA ASN A 61 13.77 -7.22 -26.16
C ASN A 61 13.09 -8.30 -25.31
N LEU A 62 11.95 -8.85 -25.77
CA LEU A 62 11.27 -9.95 -25.09
C LEU A 62 11.93 -11.29 -25.44
N ASN A 63 12.22 -12.08 -24.41
CA ASN A 63 12.72 -13.44 -24.56
C ASN A 63 11.59 -14.42 -24.97
N THR A 64 11.93 -15.69 -25.17
CA THR A 64 10.97 -16.74 -25.55
C THR A 64 9.85 -16.97 -24.54
N ASN A 65 10.06 -16.58 -23.28
CA ASN A 65 9.08 -16.68 -22.19
C ASN A 65 8.33 -15.35 -21.97
N ASN A 66 8.44 -14.41 -22.92
CA ASN A 66 7.75 -13.12 -22.89
C ASN A 66 8.20 -12.18 -21.74
N PHE A 67 9.45 -12.29 -21.30
CA PHE A 67 10.07 -11.39 -20.33
C PHE A 67 11.17 -10.53 -20.96
N ALA A 68 11.32 -9.31 -20.48
CA ALA A 68 12.27 -8.35 -21.01
C ALA A 68 13.73 -8.78 -20.82
N GLN A 69 14.62 -8.18 -21.61
CA GLN A 69 16.06 -8.45 -21.63
C GLN A 69 16.86 -7.15 -21.53
N GLY A 70 18.14 -7.26 -21.14
CA GLY A 70 19.02 -6.12 -21.00
C GLY A 70 18.59 -5.18 -19.87
N ILE A 71 18.63 -3.86 -20.12
CA ILE A 71 18.23 -2.86 -19.12
C ILE A 71 16.73 -2.91 -18.81
N GLU A 72 15.92 -3.33 -19.79
CA GLU A 72 14.47 -3.50 -19.65
C GLU A 72 14.10 -4.68 -18.75
N GLN A 73 15.05 -5.39 -18.17
CA GLN A 73 14.76 -6.28 -17.03
C GLN A 73 14.46 -5.51 -15.75
N PHE A 74 14.96 -4.28 -15.64
CA PHE A 74 14.98 -3.48 -14.41
C PHE A 74 14.13 -2.22 -14.49
N ILE A 75 13.84 -1.68 -15.67
CA ILE A 75 13.00 -0.49 -15.82
C ILE A 75 12.41 -0.45 -17.22
N GLY A 76 11.18 0.05 -17.35
CA GLY A 76 10.55 0.26 -18.64
C GLY A 76 11.19 1.37 -19.46
N GLY A 77 10.84 1.40 -20.74
CA GLY A 77 11.25 2.40 -21.72
C GLY A 77 10.56 3.76 -21.56
N LEU A 78 10.78 4.63 -22.54
CA LEU A 78 10.25 5.99 -22.60
C LEU A 78 9.30 6.22 -23.78
N ASP A 79 8.96 5.19 -24.55
CA ASP A 79 8.11 5.31 -25.74
C ASP A 79 6.67 5.66 -25.39
N TRP A 80 6.23 5.35 -24.16
CA TRP A 80 4.90 5.66 -23.62
C TRP A 80 4.86 6.89 -22.70
N VAL A 81 5.94 7.67 -22.64
CA VAL A 81 5.96 8.96 -21.93
C VAL A 81 4.87 9.88 -22.51
N PHE A 82 4.20 10.64 -21.64
CA PHE A 82 3.02 11.46 -21.96
C PHE A 82 1.84 10.66 -22.55
N LEU A 83 1.75 9.36 -22.26
CA LEU A 83 0.79 8.43 -22.86
C LEU A 83 0.91 8.32 -24.39
N ASN A 84 2.09 8.61 -24.94
CA ASN A 84 2.36 8.41 -26.34
C ASN A 84 2.16 6.93 -26.72
N ASN A 85 1.45 6.65 -27.82
CA ASN A 85 1.09 5.29 -28.24
C ASN A 85 0.28 4.47 -27.21
N VAL A 86 -0.34 5.10 -26.21
CA VAL A 86 -1.25 4.43 -25.27
C VAL A 86 -2.69 4.57 -25.78
N ALA A 87 -3.13 3.58 -26.58
CA ALA A 87 -4.41 3.59 -27.28
C ALA A 87 -5.64 3.54 -26.36
N ALA A 88 -6.71 4.25 -26.72
CA ALA A 88 -7.96 4.30 -25.96
C ALA A 88 -8.90 3.13 -26.26
N ASP A 89 -8.76 2.51 -27.43
CA ASP A 89 -9.72 1.57 -28.01
C ASP A 89 -9.12 0.18 -28.33
N GLN A 90 -7.81 0.01 -28.14
CA GLN A 90 -7.09 -1.24 -28.41
C GLN A 90 -6.27 -1.67 -27.19
N PRO A 91 -6.04 -3.00 -26.99
CA PRO A 91 -5.09 -3.50 -25.99
C PRO A 91 -3.67 -2.99 -26.23
N ASP A 92 -2.84 -3.12 -25.19
CA ASP A 92 -1.43 -2.80 -25.29
C ASP A 92 -0.69 -3.75 -26.26
N PRO A 93 0.36 -3.29 -26.95
CA PRO A 93 1.07 -4.10 -27.95
C PRO A 93 1.98 -5.18 -27.34
N ILE A 94 2.14 -5.19 -26.01
CA ILE A 94 3.06 -6.03 -25.27
C ILE A 94 2.33 -7.29 -24.76
N GLY A 95 1.03 -7.22 -24.51
CA GLY A 95 0.18 -8.31 -24.07
C GLY A 95 0.02 -8.39 -22.55
N TYR A 96 -0.09 -7.25 -21.85
CA TYR A 96 -0.43 -7.24 -20.43
C TYR A 96 -1.91 -7.57 -20.18
N ALA A 97 -2.82 -7.07 -21.01
CA ALA A 97 -4.25 -7.28 -20.85
C ALA A 97 -4.97 -7.40 -22.22
N GLY A 98 -4.97 -8.62 -22.78
CA GLY A 98 -5.39 -8.86 -24.17
C GLY A 98 -6.84 -8.48 -24.55
N THR A 99 -7.71 -8.20 -23.59
CA THR A 99 -9.11 -7.79 -23.82
C THR A 99 -9.44 -6.42 -23.24
N VAL A 100 -8.47 -5.72 -22.66
CA VAL A 100 -8.67 -4.44 -21.96
C VAL A 100 -7.97 -3.36 -22.78
N PRO A 101 -8.65 -2.25 -23.13
CA PRO A 101 -7.99 -1.14 -23.82
C PRO A 101 -6.78 -0.63 -23.03
N HIS A 102 -5.73 -0.23 -23.75
CA HIS A 102 -4.43 0.11 -23.18
C HIS A 102 -4.56 1.24 -22.13
N GLN A 103 -5.31 2.30 -22.42
CA GLN A 103 -5.58 3.36 -21.44
C GLN A 103 -6.34 2.88 -20.20
N VAL A 104 -7.23 1.90 -20.32
CA VAL A 104 -7.97 1.35 -19.17
C VAL A 104 -7.04 0.55 -18.26
N PHE A 105 -6.11 -0.22 -18.84
CA PHE A 105 -5.05 -0.88 -18.07
C PHE A 105 -4.13 0.14 -17.38
N MET A 106 -3.71 1.18 -18.10
CA MET A 106 -2.91 2.29 -17.55
C MET A 106 -3.60 2.96 -16.35
N VAL A 107 -4.88 3.31 -16.48
CA VAL A 107 -5.66 3.91 -15.40
C VAL A 107 -5.85 2.94 -14.23
N TYR A 108 -6.06 1.65 -14.50
CA TYR A 108 -6.14 0.65 -13.43
C TYR A 108 -4.85 0.59 -12.60
N GLN A 109 -3.69 0.50 -13.27
CA GLN A 109 -2.37 0.48 -12.62
C GLN A 109 -2.02 1.80 -11.92
N MET A 110 -2.50 2.95 -12.44
CA MET A 110 -2.36 4.25 -11.79
C MET A 110 -2.92 4.24 -10.36
N MET A 111 -4.00 3.51 -10.10
CA MET A 111 -4.63 3.48 -8.79
C MET A 111 -3.76 2.77 -7.74
N PHE A 112 -3.01 1.74 -8.15
CA PHE A 112 -1.99 1.09 -7.31
C PHE A 112 -0.80 2.03 -7.08
N ALA A 113 -0.39 2.75 -8.12
CA ALA A 113 0.67 3.75 -8.03
C ALA A 113 0.33 4.88 -7.06
N ILE A 114 -0.94 5.30 -6.99
CA ILE A 114 -1.43 6.32 -6.06
C ILE A 114 -1.41 5.81 -4.62
N ILE A 115 -2.02 4.65 -4.34
CA ILE A 115 -2.21 4.19 -2.96
C ILE A 115 -0.90 3.77 -2.30
N THR A 116 0.05 3.20 -3.05
CA THR A 116 1.29 2.63 -2.50
C THR A 116 2.14 3.64 -1.71
N PRO A 117 2.58 4.77 -2.28
CA PRO A 117 3.31 5.80 -1.54
C PRO A 117 2.45 6.43 -0.43
N ALA A 118 1.12 6.47 -0.59
CA ALA A 118 0.23 6.97 0.46
C ALA A 118 0.30 6.10 1.73
N LEU A 119 0.53 4.79 1.62
CA LEU A 119 0.72 3.91 2.78
C LEU A 119 1.90 4.33 3.65
N ILE A 120 2.99 4.84 3.06
CA ILE A 120 4.21 5.28 3.78
C ILE A 120 3.87 6.40 4.77
N SER A 121 2.87 7.24 4.48
CA SER A 121 2.48 8.37 5.33
C SER A 121 2.22 7.93 6.77
N GLY A 122 1.58 6.77 6.96
CA GLY A 122 1.19 6.28 8.28
C GLY A 122 2.35 6.10 9.24
N ALA A 123 3.55 5.84 8.74
CA ALA A 123 4.72 5.71 9.57
C ALA A 123 5.29 7.06 10.02
N ILE A 124 5.13 8.11 9.22
CA ILE A 124 5.83 9.41 9.30
C ILE A 124 4.91 10.61 9.65
N VAL A 125 3.62 10.35 9.87
CA VAL A 125 2.62 11.35 10.27
C VAL A 125 3.03 12.15 11.51
N GLU A 126 2.41 13.34 11.64
CA GLU A 126 2.55 14.28 12.76
C GLU A 126 3.93 14.89 12.97
N ARG A 127 4.91 14.64 12.09
CA ARG A 127 6.27 15.19 12.23
C ARG A 127 7.03 15.46 10.94
N ILE A 128 6.72 14.76 9.85
CA ILE A 128 7.31 15.10 8.55
C ILE A 128 6.80 16.46 8.08
N SER A 129 7.66 17.31 7.52
CA SER A 129 7.20 18.52 6.83
C SER A 129 6.45 18.13 5.56
N PHE A 130 5.32 18.80 5.28
CA PHE A 130 4.51 18.54 4.10
C PHE A 130 5.29 18.80 2.80
N LYS A 131 6.18 19.81 2.79
CA LYS A 131 7.08 20.07 1.66
C LYS A 131 8.04 18.90 1.42
N ALA A 132 8.65 18.37 2.48
CA ALA A 132 9.55 17.22 2.37
C ALA A 132 8.79 15.97 1.91
N TYR A 133 7.56 15.77 2.42
CA TYR A 133 6.68 14.70 1.99
C TYR A 133 6.35 14.76 0.49
N PHE A 134 5.99 15.94 -0.02
CA PHE A 134 5.71 16.14 -1.45
C PHE A 134 6.86 15.65 -2.34
N TRP A 135 8.08 16.15 -2.09
CA TRP A 135 9.25 15.79 -2.90
C TRP A 135 9.67 14.34 -2.70
N PHE A 136 9.54 13.83 -1.48
CA PHE A 136 9.79 12.42 -1.19
C PHE A 136 8.86 11.52 -2.00
N MET A 137 7.56 11.79 -2.02
CA MET A 137 6.59 10.99 -2.76
C MET A 137 6.76 11.08 -4.27
N LEU A 138 7.10 12.26 -4.81
CA LEU A 138 7.40 12.43 -6.24
C LEU A 138 8.58 11.55 -6.67
N LEU A 139 9.70 11.64 -5.93
CA LEU A 139 10.91 10.88 -6.24
C LEU A 139 10.71 9.40 -5.98
N TRP A 140 10.05 9.02 -4.88
CA TRP A 140 9.82 7.62 -4.52
C TRP A 140 8.90 6.93 -5.53
N SER A 141 7.82 7.60 -5.96
CA SER A 141 6.91 7.03 -6.98
C SER A 141 7.63 6.82 -8.31
N THR A 142 8.55 7.71 -8.68
CA THR A 142 9.29 7.63 -9.95
C THR A 142 10.42 6.60 -9.89
N PHE A 143 11.23 6.61 -8.83
CA PHE A 143 12.49 5.85 -8.80
C PHE A 143 12.40 4.54 -8.00
N ILE A 144 11.34 4.34 -7.23
CA ILE A 144 11.12 3.12 -6.45
C ILE A 144 9.90 2.38 -6.93
N TYR A 145 8.73 3.02 -6.94
CA TYR A 145 7.49 2.35 -7.31
C TYR A 145 7.50 1.89 -8.78
N SER A 146 7.76 2.79 -9.74
CA SER A 146 7.73 2.42 -11.16
C SER A 146 8.72 1.29 -11.53
N PRO A 147 10.01 1.32 -11.12
CA PRO A 147 10.91 0.19 -11.35
C PRO A 147 10.46 -1.09 -10.65
N LEU A 148 9.92 -1.01 -9.44
CA LEU A 148 9.48 -2.21 -8.74
C LEU A 148 8.23 -2.82 -9.37
N ALA A 149 7.27 -2.00 -9.79
CA ALA A 149 6.13 -2.43 -10.58
C ALA A 149 6.59 -3.08 -11.90
N HIS A 150 7.64 -2.54 -12.51
CA HIS A 150 8.25 -3.12 -13.70
C HIS A 150 8.87 -4.51 -13.43
N TRP A 151 9.64 -4.64 -12.34
CA TRP A 151 10.28 -5.92 -11.97
C TRP A 151 9.28 -7.05 -11.83
N VAL A 152 8.10 -6.76 -11.26
CA VAL A 152 7.10 -7.77 -10.90
C VAL A 152 6.03 -7.93 -11.98
N TRP A 153 5.51 -6.84 -12.55
CA TRP A 153 4.37 -6.85 -13.47
C TRP A 153 4.69 -6.39 -14.88
N GLY A 154 5.69 -5.52 -15.05
CA GLY A 154 6.14 -4.99 -16.34
C GLY A 154 7.05 -5.93 -17.12
N LYS A 155 6.89 -7.25 -16.97
CA LYS A 155 7.75 -8.28 -17.58
C LYS A 155 9.24 -8.18 -17.20
N GLY A 156 9.55 -7.55 -16.07
CA GLY A 156 10.89 -7.49 -15.52
C GLY A 156 11.33 -8.79 -14.84
N TRP A 157 12.49 -8.70 -14.18
CA TRP A 157 13.23 -9.89 -13.73
C TRP A 157 12.60 -10.67 -12.56
N ILE A 158 11.83 -10.05 -11.67
CA ILE A 158 11.15 -10.76 -10.57
C ILE A 158 10.00 -11.59 -11.14
N GLY A 159 9.25 -11.06 -12.10
CA GLY A 159 8.28 -11.84 -12.86
C GLY A 159 8.95 -12.99 -13.62
N ALA A 160 10.09 -12.72 -14.27
CA ALA A 160 10.85 -13.73 -15.02
C ALA A 160 11.41 -14.85 -14.14
N LEU A 161 11.67 -14.58 -12.86
CA LEU A 161 12.09 -15.55 -11.85
C LEU A 161 10.98 -16.57 -11.53
N GLY A 162 9.71 -16.23 -11.76
CA GLY A 162 8.55 -17.06 -11.40
C GLY A 162 7.84 -16.62 -10.11
N ALA A 163 8.29 -15.53 -9.48
CA ALA A 163 7.64 -15.02 -8.28
C ALA A 163 6.21 -14.53 -8.60
N LEU A 164 5.24 -15.07 -7.87
CA LEU A 164 3.83 -14.77 -7.98
C LEU A 164 3.45 -13.60 -7.07
N ASP A 165 2.94 -12.53 -7.68
CA ASP A 165 2.36 -11.41 -6.96
C ASP A 165 1.11 -10.92 -7.68
N PHE A 166 -0.03 -11.47 -7.29
CA PHE A 166 -1.29 -11.28 -8.00
C PHE A 166 -1.76 -9.82 -8.04
N ALA A 167 -1.67 -9.12 -6.91
CA ALA A 167 -2.19 -7.76 -6.77
C ALA A 167 -1.28 -6.80 -5.98
N GLY A 168 -0.07 -7.21 -5.56
CA GLY A 168 0.93 -6.26 -5.06
C GLY A 168 1.32 -6.48 -3.61
N GLY A 169 1.44 -7.73 -3.17
CA GLY A 169 2.09 -8.03 -1.89
C GLY A 169 3.50 -7.46 -1.85
N THR A 170 4.25 -7.65 -2.93
CA THR A 170 5.62 -7.18 -3.09
C THR A 170 5.64 -5.71 -3.52
N VAL A 171 4.96 -5.40 -4.63
CA VAL A 171 5.00 -4.06 -5.25
C VAL A 171 4.40 -2.98 -4.36
N VAL A 172 3.31 -3.28 -3.64
CA VAL A 172 2.58 -2.30 -2.82
C VAL A 172 2.97 -2.42 -1.35
N HIS A 173 2.74 -3.58 -0.73
CA HIS A 173 2.77 -3.67 0.73
C HIS A 173 4.18 -3.81 1.33
N ILE A 174 5.01 -4.70 0.78
CA ILE A 174 6.39 -4.84 1.22
C ILE A 174 7.16 -3.54 0.96
N SER A 175 7.07 -3.00 -0.27
CA SER A 175 7.81 -1.80 -0.65
C SER A 175 7.45 -0.59 0.22
N SER A 176 6.16 -0.34 0.47
CA SER A 176 5.72 0.78 1.29
C SER A 176 6.08 0.56 2.76
N GLY A 177 5.94 -0.67 3.27
CA GLY A 177 6.28 -1.02 4.65
C GLY A 177 7.76 -0.85 4.94
N VAL A 178 8.64 -1.34 4.06
CA VAL A 178 10.10 -1.20 4.23
C VAL A 178 10.52 0.26 4.10
N SER A 179 9.95 0.99 3.14
CA SER A 179 10.20 2.42 2.96
C SER A 179 9.78 3.22 4.20
N ALA A 180 8.66 2.85 4.81
CA ALA A 180 8.20 3.40 6.08
C ALA A 180 9.24 3.21 7.20
N VAL A 181 9.81 2.01 7.36
CA VAL A 181 10.86 1.76 8.37
C VAL A 181 12.07 2.67 8.16
N VAL A 182 12.56 2.78 6.92
CA VAL A 182 13.71 3.64 6.62
C VAL A 182 13.37 5.11 6.85
N ALA A 183 12.18 5.56 6.46
CA ALA A 183 11.76 6.94 6.67
C ALA A 183 11.63 7.28 8.16
N VAL A 184 11.05 6.39 8.97
CA VAL A 184 10.99 6.54 10.44
C VAL A 184 12.39 6.61 11.04
N TRP A 185 13.30 5.73 10.63
CA TRP A 185 14.68 5.73 11.12
C TRP A 185 15.40 7.04 10.82
N MET A 186 15.18 7.63 9.65
CA MET A 186 15.82 8.88 9.26
C MET A 186 15.20 10.14 9.86
N ILE A 187 13.88 10.17 10.07
CA ILE A 187 13.13 11.32 10.62
C ILE A 187 13.16 11.32 12.16
N GLY A 188 13.25 10.13 12.76
CA GLY A 188 13.21 9.91 14.20
C GLY A 188 11.79 9.83 14.79
N PRO A 189 11.68 9.43 16.07
CA PRO A 189 10.41 9.28 16.76
C PRO A 189 9.74 10.62 17.08
N ARG A 190 8.41 10.65 17.22
CA ARG A 190 7.67 11.80 17.73
C ARG A 190 8.16 12.15 19.13
N LYS A 191 8.19 13.44 19.47
CA LYS A 191 8.68 13.92 20.77
C LYS A 191 7.96 13.31 21.97
N THR A 192 6.67 13.01 21.82
CA THR A 192 5.85 12.43 22.88
C THR A 192 5.99 10.91 22.97
N TYR A 193 6.75 10.27 22.09
CA TYR A 193 6.92 8.83 22.05
C TYR A 193 8.25 8.42 22.74
N PRO A 194 8.27 7.37 23.58
CA PRO A 194 7.18 6.46 23.94
C PRO A 194 6.37 6.92 25.18
N ASP A 195 6.75 8.02 25.83
CA ASP A 195 6.30 8.36 27.19
C ASP A 195 4.85 8.83 27.29
N ARG A 196 4.29 9.39 26.21
CA ARG A 196 2.94 9.95 26.11
C ARG A 196 2.29 9.51 24.79
N PRO A 197 1.93 8.23 24.63
CA PRO A 197 1.24 7.77 23.44
C PRO A 197 -0.15 8.42 23.37
N ALA A 198 -0.51 8.93 22.19
CA ALA A 198 -1.82 9.51 21.95
C ALA A 198 -2.83 8.41 21.60
N ALA A 199 -4.00 8.44 22.23
CA ALA A 199 -5.13 7.63 21.78
C ALA A 199 -5.64 8.13 20.42
N PRO A 200 -6.20 7.24 19.57
CA PRO A 200 -6.88 7.64 18.35
C PRO A 200 -7.93 8.72 18.62
N HIS A 201 -7.91 9.82 17.88
CA HIS A 201 -8.86 10.91 18.14
C HIS A 201 -10.30 10.55 17.71
N ASN A 202 -10.48 9.67 16.72
CA ASN A 202 -11.80 9.31 16.18
C ASN A 202 -11.83 7.85 15.68
N VAL A 203 -12.18 6.92 16.58
CA VAL A 203 -12.32 5.49 16.24
C VAL A 203 -13.39 5.22 15.18
N PRO A 204 -14.56 5.90 15.15
CA PRO A 204 -15.49 5.79 14.04
C PRO A 204 -14.88 6.09 12.66
N TYR A 205 -13.96 7.04 12.55
CA TYR A 205 -13.24 7.30 11.29
C TYR A 205 -12.33 6.13 10.91
N VAL A 206 -11.69 5.49 11.88
CA VAL A 206 -10.92 4.25 11.65
C VAL A 206 -11.82 3.15 11.08
N LEU A 207 -13.02 2.97 11.65
CA LEU A 207 -13.99 1.96 11.19
C LEU A 207 -14.56 2.28 9.80
N LEU A 208 -14.83 3.55 9.51
CA LEU A 208 -15.22 3.99 8.17
C LEU A 208 -14.10 3.73 7.16
N GLY A 209 -12.87 4.11 7.51
CA GLY A 209 -11.70 3.94 6.66
C GLY A 209 -11.45 2.48 6.30
N ILE A 210 -11.46 1.56 7.28
CA ILE A 210 -11.28 0.13 6.99
C ILE A 210 -12.44 -0.44 6.16
N GLY A 211 -13.67 0.04 6.35
CA GLY A 211 -14.82 -0.36 5.53
C GLY A 211 -14.64 0.04 4.06
N LEU A 212 -14.17 1.26 3.81
CA LEU A 212 -13.85 1.76 2.47
C LEU A 212 -12.67 1.02 1.85
N LEU A 213 -11.61 0.76 2.63
CA LEU A 213 -10.45 -0.03 2.19
C LEU A 213 -10.87 -1.44 1.79
N TRP A 214 -11.67 -2.13 2.59
CA TRP A 214 -12.17 -3.46 2.27
C TRP A 214 -13.04 -3.43 1.01
N PHE A 215 -13.99 -2.49 0.92
CA PHE A 215 -14.83 -2.35 -0.27
C PHE A 215 -14.01 -2.10 -1.54
N GLY A 216 -13.02 -1.20 -1.47
CA GLY A 216 -12.12 -0.92 -2.59
C GLY A 216 -11.23 -2.11 -2.96
N TRP A 217 -10.86 -2.95 -1.98
CA TRP A 217 -10.01 -4.12 -2.20
C TRP A 217 -10.63 -5.17 -3.12
N PHE A 218 -11.96 -5.18 -3.28
CA PHE A 218 -12.60 -6.02 -4.29
C PHE A 218 -12.22 -5.61 -5.71
N GLY A 219 -12.01 -4.31 -5.97
CA GLY A 219 -11.42 -3.83 -7.22
C GLY A 219 -9.91 -4.06 -7.30
N PHE A 220 -9.24 -4.01 -6.15
CA PHE A 220 -7.79 -4.25 -6.03
C PHE A 220 -7.44 -5.70 -6.39
N ASN A 221 -7.96 -6.68 -5.67
CA ASN A 221 -7.66 -8.08 -5.94
C ASN A 221 -8.50 -8.61 -7.10
N GLY A 222 -9.83 -8.44 -7.07
CA GLY A 222 -10.70 -8.98 -8.11
C GLY A 222 -10.40 -8.41 -9.50
N GLY A 223 -9.97 -7.15 -9.57
CA GLY A 223 -9.57 -6.50 -10.80
C GLY A 223 -8.25 -7.02 -11.39
N SER A 224 -7.33 -7.54 -10.57
CA SER A 224 -6.03 -8.05 -11.02
C SER A 224 -6.11 -9.30 -11.87
N ALA A 225 -7.29 -9.92 -11.97
CA ALA A 225 -7.57 -10.94 -12.98
C ALA A 225 -7.66 -10.38 -14.41
N LEU A 226 -7.76 -9.05 -14.57
CA LEU A 226 -7.82 -8.30 -15.84
C LEU A 226 -8.96 -8.72 -16.79
N ALA A 227 -9.92 -9.49 -16.29
CA ALA A 227 -11.09 -9.95 -17.01
C ALA A 227 -12.25 -10.22 -16.03
N ALA A 228 -13.47 -10.23 -16.54
CA ALA A 228 -14.63 -10.72 -15.78
C ALA A 228 -14.80 -12.22 -16.05
N GLY A 229 -14.45 -13.06 -15.08
CA GLY A 229 -14.50 -14.51 -15.25
C GLY A 229 -14.10 -15.27 -13.98
N GLY A 230 -13.89 -16.59 -14.13
CA GLY A 230 -13.64 -17.50 -13.01
C GLY A 230 -12.48 -17.06 -12.10
N LEU A 231 -11.37 -16.58 -12.67
CA LEU A 231 -10.22 -16.11 -11.88
C LEU A 231 -10.56 -14.88 -11.02
N ALA A 232 -11.31 -13.92 -11.58
CA ALA A 232 -11.79 -12.76 -10.82
C ALA A 232 -12.74 -13.18 -9.71
N THR A 233 -13.61 -14.16 -9.96
CA THR A 233 -14.50 -14.75 -8.94
C THR A 233 -13.69 -15.36 -7.80
N VAL A 234 -12.65 -16.15 -8.10
CA VAL A 234 -11.78 -16.74 -7.07
C VAL A 234 -11.10 -15.63 -6.26
N ALA A 235 -10.47 -14.65 -6.91
CA ALA A 235 -9.81 -13.55 -6.23
C ALA A 235 -10.75 -12.73 -5.34
N PHE A 236 -12.00 -12.53 -5.77
CA PHE A 236 -13.01 -11.86 -4.97
C PHE A 236 -13.36 -12.68 -3.70
N VAL A 237 -13.59 -13.99 -3.87
CA VAL A 237 -13.93 -14.90 -2.77
C VAL A 237 -12.77 -15.03 -1.77
N THR A 238 -11.54 -15.25 -2.24
CA THR A 238 -10.35 -15.37 -1.38
C THR A 238 -10.11 -14.07 -0.60
N THR A 239 -10.34 -12.91 -1.23
CA THR A 239 -10.28 -11.60 -0.55
C THR A 239 -11.30 -11.50 0.57
N MET A 240 -12.57 -11.83 0.31
CA MET A 240 -13.62 -11.80 1.33
C MET A 240 -13.29 -12.69 2.52
N VAL A 241 -12.94 -13.95 2.27
CA VAL A 241 -12.74 -14.94 3.35
C VAL A 241 -11.45 -14.72 4.11
N SER A 242 -10.36 -14.30 3.46
CA SER A 242 -9.11 -13.96 4.15
C SER A 242 -9.29 -12.76 5.08
N THR A 243 -10.01 -11.73 4.61
CA THR A 243 -10.30 -10.54 5.41
C THR A 243 -11.11 -10.90 6.65
N ALA A 244 -12.20 -11.66 6.47
CA ALA A 244 -13.04 -12.13 7.58
C ALA A 244 -12.23 -12.98 8.58
N ALA A 245 -11.39 -13.91 8.09
CA ALA A 245 -10.52 -14.73 8.92
C ALA A 245 -9.49 -13.88 9.69
N GLY A 246 -8.88 -12.89 9.04
CA GLY A 246 -7.91 -11.98 9.65
C GLY A 246 -8.50 -11.16 10.80
N GLY A 247 -9.68 -10.56 10.57
CA GLY A 247 -10.41 -9.81 11.59
C GLY A 247 -10.83 -10.67 12.79
N LEU A 248 -11.42 -11.84 12.52
CA LEU A 248 -11.80 -12.78 13.57
C LEU A 248 -10.58 -13.25 14.37
N THR A 249 -9.47 -13.54 13.69
CA THR A 249 -8.24 -14.01 14.34
C THR A 249 -7.65 -12.93 15.25
N TRP A 250 -7.58 -11.68 14.80
CA TRP A 250 -7.09 -10.58 15.63
C TRP A 250 -7.96 -10.37 16.87
N MET A 251 -9.28 -10.40 16.68
CA MET A 251 -10.25 -10.28 17.77
C MET A 251 -10.08 -11.39 18.80
N ILE A 252 -9.90 -12.65 18.37
CA ILE A 252 -9.64 -13.79 19.25
C ILE A 252 -8.32 -13.61 20.00
N VAL A 253 -7.25 -13.21 19.31
CA VAL A 253 -5.93 -12.99 19.91
C VAL A 253 -6.00 -11.90 20.98
N GLU A 254 -6.69 -10.78 20.73
CA GLU A 254 -6.91 -9.74 21.74
C GLU A 254 -7.76 -10.24 22.91
N TRP A 255 -8.80 -11.04 22.64
CA TRP A 255 -9.62 -11.61 23.70
C TRP A 255 -8.79 -12.50 24.64
N VAL A 256 -7.94 -13.35 24.08
CA VAL A 256 -7.10 -14.28 24.84
C VAL A 256 -5.97 -13.56 25.57
N LEU A 257 -5.29 -12.62 24.92
CA LEU A 257 -4.07 -12.00 25.47
C LEU A 257 -4.33 -10.69 26.24
N ARG A 258 -5.44 -10.00 25.94
CA ARG A 258 -5.75 -8.66 26.47
C ARG A 258 -7.15 -8.58 27.11
N ALA A 259 -7.87 -9.69 27.21
CA ALA A 259 -9.22 -9.84 27.78
C ALA A 259 -10.37 -9.10 27.07
N LYS A 260 -10.09 -8.05 26.28
CA LYS A 260 -11.10 -7.25 25.59
C LYS A 260 -10.69 -6.99 24.14
N PRO A 261 -11.52 -7.39 23.15
CA PRO A 261 -11.29 -7.00 21.77
C PRO A 261 -11.57 -5.50 21.58
N THR A 262 -10.80 -4.86 20.71
CA THR A 262 -10.95 -3.43 20.41
C THR A 262 -11.45 -3.20 18.97
N ALA A 263 -12.16 -2.09 18.76
CA ALA A 263 -12.61 -1.68 17.43
C ALA A 263 -11.43 -1.41 16.46
N VAL A 264 -10.35 -0.81 16.97
CA VAL A 264 -9.11 -0.62 16.21
C VAL A 264 -8.44 -1.97 15.92
N GLY A 265 -8.41 -2.88 16.89
CA GLY A 265 -7.83 -4.21 16.73
C GLY A 265 -8.51 -5.04 15.64
N ILE A 266 -9.84 -5.14 15.65
CA ILE A 266 -10.54 -5.86 14.56
C ILE A 266 -10.33 -5.20 13.20
N ALA A 267 -10.25 -3.86 13.14
CA ALA A 267 -9.93 -3.13 11.91
C ALA A 267 -8.51 -3.46 11.41
N SER A 268 -7.51 -3.52 12.30
CA SER A 268 -6.17 -3.99 11.98
C SER A 268 -6.15 -5.44 11.51
N GLY A 269 -6.97 -6.30 12.09
CA GLY A 269 -7.14 -7.69 11.67
C GLY A 269 -7.73 -7.84 10.26
N PHE A 270 -8.76 -7.04 9.93
CA PHE A 270 -9.28 -6.97 8.56
C PHE A 270 -8.18 -6.52 7.60
N LEU A 271 -7.44 -5.47 7.94
CA LEU A 271 -6.36 -4.96 7.10
C LEU A 271 -5.24 -5.98 6.91
N ALA A 272 -4.83 -6.70 7.97
CA ALA A 272 -3.82 -7.75 7.87
C ALA A 272 -4.29 -8.91 6.97
N GLY A 273 -5.56 -9.31 7.06
CA GLY A 273 -6.14 -10.34 6.18
C GLY A 273 -6.18 -9.92 4.72
N LEU A 274 -6.52 -8.65 4.45
CA LEU A 274 -6.50 -8.04 3.11
C LEU A 274 -5.08 -8.01 2.53
N VAL A 275 -4.13 -7.47 3.29
CA VAL A 275 -2.71 -7.37 2.89
C VAL A 275 -2.12 -8.76 2.63
N GLY A 276 -2.36 -9.72 3.52
CA GLY A 276 -1.81 -11.07 3.40
C GLY A 276 -2.30 -11.82 2.16
N ILE A 277 -3.56 -11.61 1.76
CA ILE A 277 -4.11 -12.29 0.59
C ILE A 277 -3.74 -11.63 -0.73
N THR A 278 -3.36 -10.34 -0.73
CA THR A 278 -3.05 -9.57 -1.94
C THR A 278 -2.16 -10.32 -2.95
N PRO A 279 -0.98 -10.86 -2.58
CA PRO A 279 -0.13 -11.56 -3.55
C PRO A 279 -0.70 -12.92 -3.97
N ALA A 280 -1.66 -13.48 -3.22
CA ALA A 280 -2.14 -14.86 -3.33
C ALA A 280 -3.56 -14.97 -3.92
N ALA A 281 -4.32 -13.88 -4.01
CA ALA A 281 -5.78 -13.93 -4.15
C ALA A 281 -6.26 -14.73 -5.36
N GLY A 282 -5.55 -14.64 -6.49
CA GLY A 282 -5.83 -15.40 -7.71
C GLY A 282 -5.04 -16.70 -7.85
N TYR A 283 -4.39 -17.22 -6.81
CA TYR A 283 -3.56 -18.43 -6.88
C TYR A 283 -3.95 -19.50 -5.86
N VAL A 284 -4.76 -19.17 -4.86
CA VAL A 284 -5.05 -20.06 -3.73
C VAL A 284 -6.54 -20.42 -3.64
N THR A 285 -6.84 -21.52 -2.97
CA THR A 285 -8.22 -21.94 -2.69
C THR A 285 -8.82 -21.08 -1.55
N PRO A 286 -10.16 -21.04 -1.39
CA PRO A 286 -10.79 -20.33 -0.27
C PRO A 286 -10.33 -20.81 1.11
N VAL A 287 -10.03 -22.09 1.27
CA VAL A 287 -9.46 -22.63 2.53
C VAL A 287 -8.04 -22.13 2.75
N GLY A 288 -7.21 -22.12 1.70
CA GLY A 288 -5.89 -21.50 1.74
C GLY A 288 -5.97 -20.02 2.13
N ALA A 289 -6.97 -19.29 1.62
CA ALA A 289 -7.19 -17.88 1.96
C ALA A 289 -7.57 -17.66 3.43
N ILE A 290 -8.37 -18.54 4.04
CA ILE A 290 -8.65 -18.49 5.49
C ILE A 290 -7.34 -18.63 6.29
N LEU A 291 -6.50 -19.61 5.92
CA LEU A 291 -5.22 -19.84 6.59
C LEU A 291 -4.28 -18.64 6.42
N ILE A 292 -4.19 -18.07 5.22
CA ILE A 292 -3.40 -16.87 4.95
C ILE A 292 -3.87 -15.70 5.82
N GLY A 293 -5.17 -15.43 5.86
CA GLY A 293 -5.73 -14.34 6.65
C GLY A 293 -5.45 -14.50 8.14
N SER A 294 -5.67 -15.71 8.68
CA SER A 294 -5.39 -16.01 10.09
C SER A 294 -3.91 -15.92 10.44
N ILE A 295 -3.03 -16.58 9.69
CA ILE A 295 -1.58 -16.58 9.95
C ILE A 295 -1.03 -15.16 9.85
N THR A 296 -1.39 -14.43 8.80
CA THR A 296 -0.95 -13.05 8.60
C THR A 296 -1.40 -12.15 9.75
N SER A 297 -2.64 -12.28 10.18
CA SER A 297 -3.19 -11.51 11.31
C SER A 297 -2.42 -11.77 12.62
N VAL A 298 -2.09 -13.03 12.93
CA VAL A 298 -1.25 -13.37 14.09
C VAL A 298 0.15 -12.74 13.98
N CYS A 299 0.81 -12.89 12.83
CA CYS A 299 2.15 -12.33 12.62
C CYS A 299 2.15 -10.80 12.74
N CYS A 300 1.18 -10.12 12.12
CA CYS A 300 1.02 -8.67 12.22
C CYS A 300 0.73 -8.23 13.66
N PHE A 301 -0.13 -8.94 14.40
CA PHE A 301 -0.39 -8.64 15.81
C PHE A 301 0.89 -8.66 16.65
N TYR A 302 1.74 -9.67 16.46
CA TYR A 302 3.02 -9.77 17.15
C TYR A 302 4.04 -8.74 16.66
N ALA A 303 4.06 -8.40 15.37
CA ALA A 303 4.92 -7.34 14.84
C ALA A 303 4.57 -5.97 15.44
N VAL A 304 3.28 -5.62 15.53
CA VAL A 304 2.78 -4.42 16.20
C VAL A 304 3.13 -4.45 17.70
N SER A 305 3.01 -5.60 18.35
CA SER A 305 3.39 -5.72 19.77
C SER A 305 4.90 -5.62 19.98
N LEU A 306 5.71 -6.12 19.05
CA LEU A 306 7.17 -6.09 19.11
C LEU A 306 7.71 -4.69 18.86
N ARG A 307 7.19 -3.97 17.86
CA ARG A 307 7.64 -2.59 17.57
C ARG A 307 7.37 -1.64 18.72
N ALA A 308 6.27 -1.84 19.45
CA ALA A 308 5.99 -1.11 20.69
C ALA A 308 7.02 -1.40 21.79
N LYS A 309 7.45 -2.67 21.95
CA LYS A 309 8.53 -3.04 22.89
C LYS A 309 9.90 -2.49 22.49
N LEU A 310 10.17 -2.44 21.18
CA LEU A 310 11.41 -1.88 20.63
C LEU A 310 11.42 -0.34 20.62
N GLN A 311 10.33 0.31 21.05
CA GLN A 311 10.18 1.77 21.01
C GLN A 311 10.46 2.35 19.62
N PHE A 312 9.98 1.65 18.58
CA PHE A 312 10.07 2.09 17.20
C PHE A 312 8.77 2.80 16.80
N ASP A 313 8.85 4.11 16.59
CA ASP A 313 7.69 4.97 16.29
C ASP A 313 7.27 4.93 14.81
N ASP A 314 7.01 3.71 14.31
CA ASP A 314 6.13 3.50 13.17
C ASP A 314 4.70 3.87 13.59
N SER A 315 4.31 5.11 13.31
CA SER A 315 3.25 5.79 14.06
C SER A 315 1.89 5.10 14.01
N LEU A 316 1.52 4.57 12.83
CA LEU A 316 0.25 3.93 12.56
C LEU A 316 0.40 2.46 12.13
N ASP A 317 1.49 1.79 12.56
CA ASP A 317 1.75 0.38 12.27
C ASP A 317 1.89 0.03 10.79
N THR A 318 2.44 0.95 9.97
CA THR A 318 2.58 0.73 8.53
C THR A 318 3.46 -0.47 8.21
N PHE A 319 4.60 -0.65 8.86
CA PHE A 319 5.43 -1.84 8.70
C PHE A 319 4.82 -3.06 9.38
N GLY A 320 4.23 -2.86 10.57
CA GLY A 320 3.59 -3.92 11.34
C GLY A 320 2.46 -4.62 10.57
N ILE A 321 1.72 -3.87 9.75
CA ILE A 321 0.64 -4.41 8.91
C ILE A 321 1.07 -4.64 7.47
N HIS A 322 1.57 -3.63 6.75
CA HIS A 322 1.87 -3.76 5.32
C HIS A 322 3.19 -4.47 5.05
N GLY A 323 4.29 -4.06 5.70
CA GLY A 323 5.59 -4.69 5.50
C GLY A 323 5.60 -6.16 5.94
N THR A 324 5.16 -6.42 7.16
CA THR A 324 5.05 -7.76 7.72
C THR A 324 3.99 -8.57 6.98
N GLY A 325 2.78 -8.02 6.81
CA GLY A 325 1.68 -8.75 6.18
C GLY A 325 1.95 -9.07 4.71
N GLY A 326 2.55 -8.14 3.96
CA GLY A 326 2.95 -8.36 2.57
C GLY A 326 4.01 -9.46 2.46
N THR A 327 4.98 -9.48 3.39
CA THR A 327 6.03 -10.50 3.44
C THR A 327 5.46 -11.88 3.75
N ILE A 328 4.64 -11.98 4.80
CA ILE A 328 4.00 -13.24 5.17
C ILE A 328 3.07 -13.71 4.05
N GLY A 329 2.26 -12.82 3.49
CA GLY A 329 1.40 -13.10 2.36
C GLY A 329 2.18 -13.64 1.16
N ALA A 330 3.27 -12.98 0.77
CA ALA A 330 4.10 -13.40 -0.37
C ALA A 330 4.71 -14.79 -0.14
N LEU A 331 5.23 -15.09 1.06
CA LEU A 331 5.76 -16.41 1.39
C LEU A 331 4.65 -17.47 1.42
N LEU A 332 3.49 -17.16 1.98
CA LEU A 332 2.35 -18.08 2.01
C LEU A 332 1.77 -18.32 0.61
N THR A 333 1.87 -17.38 -0.34
CA THR A 333 1.60 -17.64 -1.76
C THR A 333 2.47 -18.79 -2.25
N GLY A 334 3.78 -18.77 -1.95
CA GLY A 334 4.71 -19.83 -2.34
C GLY A 334 4.46 -21.19 -1.67
N ILE A 335 3.61 -21.23 -0.65
CA ILE A 335 3.19 -22.46 0.03
C ILE A 335 1.86 -22.97 -0.55
N PHE A 336 0.88 -22.09 -0.73
CA PHE A 336 -0.51 -22.44 -1.01
C PHE A 336 -0.95 -22.26 -2.47
N ALA A 337 -0.13 -21.65 -3.33
CA ALA A 337 -0.48 -21.47 -4.74
C ALA A 337 -0.72 -22.82 -5.44
N THR A 338 -1.67 -22.85 -6.38
CA THR A 338 -1.96 -24.06 -7.16
C THR A 338 -2.42 -23.74 -8.58
N LYS A 339 -1.89 -24.50 -9.54
CA LYS A 339 -2.31 -24.45 -10.96
C LYS A 339 -3.77 -24.87 -11.16
N ALA A 340 -4.38 -25.55 -10.17
CA ALA A 340 -5.81 -25.87 -10.20
C ALA A 340 -6.70 -24.62 -10.08
N VAL A 341 -6.19 -23.55 -9.46
CA VAL A 341 -6.88 -22.25 -9.35
C VAL A 341 -6.54 -21.35 -10.52
N ASN A 342 -5.26 -21.29 -10.88
CA ASN A 342 -4.79 -20.44 -11.98
C ASN A 342 -3.62 -21.10 -12.71
N SER A 343 -3.88 -21.55 -13.94
CA SER A 343 -2.88 -22.22 -14.77
C SER A 343 -1.76 -21.30 -15.28
N ALA A 344 -1.94 -19.98 -15.19
CA ALA A 344 -0.90 -19.00 -15.51
C ALA A 344 0.09 -18.76 -14.36
N GLY A 345 -0.22 -19.22 -13.14
CA GLY A 345 0.72 -19.25 -12.02
C GLY A 345 1.45 -20.58 -11.92
N ASP A 346 2.01 -20.86 -10.73
CA ASP A 346 2.60 -22.16 -10.41
C ASP A 346 2.00 -22.81 -9.16
N ASN A 347 2.33 -24.08 -8.96
CA ASN A 347 2.11 -24.78 -7.70
C ASN A 347 3.08 -24.25 -6.64
N GLY A 348 2.62 -24.20 -5.39
CA GLY A 348 3.43 -23.93 -4.23
C GLY A 348 3.96 -25.21 -3.58
N LEU A 349 4.62 -25.04 -2.43
CA LEU A 349 5.23 -26.12 -1.64
C LEU A 349 4.27 -27.28 -1.37
N LEU A 350 3.04 -27.01 -0.94
CA LEU A 350 2.06 -28.06 -0.61
C LEU A 350 1.47 -28.76 -1.83
N PHE A 351 1.74 -28.24 -3.02
CA PHE A 351 1.31 -28.79 -4.31
C PHE A 351 2.50 -29.32 -5.14
N GLY A 352 3.61 -29.62 -4.48
CA GLY A 352 4.75 -30.34 -5.06
C GLY A 352 5.86 -29.49 -5.66
N ASN A 353 5.82 -28.15 -5.51
CA ASN A 353 6.86 -27.26 -6.00
C ASN A 353 7.48 -26.43 -4.85
N PRO A 354 8.53 -26.95 -4.17
CA PRO A 354 9.24 -26.19 -3.16
C PRO A 354 10.01 -24.99 -3.73
N GLY A 355 10.31 -24.98 -5.03
CA GLY A 355 10.98 -23.88 -5.71
C GLY A 355 10.19 -22.58 -5.63
N GLN A 356 8.86 -22.67 -5.67
CA GLN A 356 8.01 -21.49 -5.58
C GLN A 356 8.24 -20.66 -4.32
N LEU A 357 8.39 -21.30 -3.15
CA LEU A 357 8.67 -20.59 -1.91
C LEU A 357 10.01 -19.84 -1.96
N TRP A 358 11.01 -20.41 -2.64
CA TRP A 358 12.30 -19.75 -2.86
C TRP A 358 12.18 -18.54 -3.78
N GLU A 359 11.43 -18.65 -4.87
CA GLU A 359 11.17 -17.53 -5.79
C GLU A 359 10.48 -16.36 -5.08
N GLN A 360 9.45 -16.65 -4.25
CA GLN A 360 8.80 -15.65 -3.41
C GLN A 360 9.78 -14.97 -2.44
N PHE A 361 10.64 -15.78 -1.79
CA PHE A 361 11.63 -15.28 -0.85
C PHE A 361 12.64 -14.34 -1.53
N VAL A 362 13.17 -14.73 -2.69
CA VAL A 362 14.10 -13.90 -3.47
C VAL A 362 13.42 -12.59 -3.90
N GLY A 363 12.19 -12.65 -4.39
CA GLY A 363 11.42 -11.45 -4.77
C GLY A 363 11.21 -10.48 -3.60
N ALA A 364 10.84 -11.02 -2.44
CA ALA A 364 10.68 -10.24 -1.21
C ALA A 364 11.99 -9.59 -0.77
N ILE A 365 13.10 -10.35 -0.68
CA ILE A 365 14.41 -9.81 -0.27
C ILE A 365 14.91 -8.75 -1.24
N ALA A 366 14.77 -8.95 -2.54
CA ALA A 366 15.17 -7.96 -3.52
C ALA A 366 14.38 -6.65 -3.36
N THR A 367 13.10 -6.76 -3.05
CA THR A 367 12.24 -5.59 -2.77
C THR A 367 12.64 -4.89 -1.48
N TYR A 368 12.96 -5.65 -0.42
CA TYR A 368 13.49 -5.08 0.82
C TYR A 368 14.75 -4.25 0.55
N ILE A 369 15.71 -4.81 -0.17
CA ILE A 369 16.98 -4.15 -0.47
C ILE A 369 16.73 -2.89 -1.31
N PHE A 370 15.96 -3.01 -2.38
CA PHE A 370 15.71 -1.90 -3.31
C PHE A 370 14.94 -0.76 -2.64
N ALA A 371 13.82 -1.07 -1.96
CA ALA A 371 13.01 -0.08 -1.27
C ALA A 371 13.78 0.59 -0.13
N ALA A 372 14.57 -0.18 0.64
CA ALA A 372 15.34 0.37 1.76
C ALA A 372 16.46 1.31 1.27
N ILE A 373 17.30 0.86 0.34
CA ILE A 373 18.41 1.65 -0.19
C ILE A 373 17.88 2.89 -0.90
N GLY A 374 16.91 2.71 -1.79
CA GLY A 374 16.37 3.82 -2.57
C GLY A 374 15.65 4.86 -1.70
N THR A 375 14.87 4.43 -0.71
CA THR A 375 14.26 5.36 0.26
C THR A 375 15.32 6.13 1.05
N PHE A 376 16.37 5.44 1.52
CA PHE A 376 17.47 6.08 2.24
C PHE A 376 18.17 7.14 1.39
N VAL A 377 18.51 6.80 0.15
CA VAL A 377 19.18 7.70 -0.79
C VAL A 377 18.31 8.92 -1.08
N ILE A 378 17.03 8.73 -1.39
CA ILE A 378 16.10 9.83 -1.68
C ILE A 378 15.99 10.78 -0.48
N LEU A 379 15.74 10.25 0.71
CA LEU A 379 15.62 11.07 1.92
C LEU A 379 16.94 11.75 2.28
N LYS A 380 18.09 11.11 2.05
CA LYS A 380 19.41 11.74 2.27
C LYS A 380 19.62 12.91 1.33
N ILE A 381 19.29 12.75 0.05
CA ILE A 381 19.38 13.84 -0.94
C ILE A 381 18.45 14.98 -0.52
N LEU A 382 17.19 14.71 -0.17
CA LEU A 382 16.25 15.75 0.26
C LEU A 382 16.72 16.48 1.52
N ALA A 383 17.33 15.78 2.48
CA ALA A 383 17.89 16.38 3.69
C ALA A 383 19.03 17.38 3.42
N LEU A 384 19.67 17.35 2.25
CA LEU A 384 20.66 18.35 1.84
C LEU A 384 20.03 19.69 1.47
N PHE A 385 18.75 19.69 1.06
CA PHE A 385 18.07 20.88 0.52
C PHE A 385 16.94 21.39 1.41
N MET A 386 16.38 20.55 2.28
CA MET A 386 15.26 20.93 3.16
C MET A 386 15.23 20.08 4.44
N PRO A 387 14.66 20.61 5.55
CA PRO A 387 14.42 19.80 6.73
C PRO A 387 13.35 18.74 6.44
N LEU A 388 13.65 17.48 6.77
CA LEU A 388 12.66 16.39 6.64
C LEU A 388 11.56 16.50 7.70
N ARG A 389 11.90 17.00 8.89
CA ARG A 389 11.01 17.11 10.05
C ARG A 389 10.61 18.56 10.29
N VAL A 390 9.37 18.79 10.72
CA VAL A 390 8.90 20.10 11.17
C VAL A 390 9.65 20.57 12.42
N LYS A 391 9.56 21.87 12.72
CA LYS A 391 10.17 22.44 13.93
C LYS A 391 9.52 21.83 15.18
N PRO A 392 10.27 21.69 16.29
CA PRO A 392 9.75 21.24 17.58
C PRO A 392 8.41 21.84 18.03
N ILE A 393 8.26 23.15 17.90
CA ILE A 393 7.03 23.87 18.29
C ILE A 393 5.84 23.53 17.39
N VAL A 394 6.08 23.29 16.10
CA VAL A 394 5.05 22.91 15.12
C VAL A 394 4.52 21.51 15.42
N GLU A 395 5.41 20.56 15.73
CA GLU A 395 5.02 19.21 16.15
C GLU A 395 4.18 19.22 17.45
N GLU A 396 4.51 20.14 18.37
CA GLU A 396 3.77 20.32 19.62
C GLU A 396 2.42 21.01 19.44
N GLN A 397 2.28 21.92 18.48
CA GLN A 397 1.03 22.64 18.20
C GLN A 397 0.09 21.86 17.27
N GLY A 398 0.65 21.04 16.37
CA GLY A 398 -0.10 20.34 15.32
C GLY A 398 0.22 20.88 13.92
N LEU A 399 0.21 19.99 12.94
CA LEU A 399 0.59 20.28 11.56
C LEU A 399 -0.54 20.92 10.75
N ASP A 400 -1.81 20.77 11.17
CA ASP A 400 -2.95 21.29 10.41
C ASP A 400 -2.82 22.80 10.17
N ILE A 401 -2.80 23.60 11.26
CA ILE A 401 -2.66 25.06 11.18
C ILE A 401 -1.29 25.46 10.61
N ASN A 402 -0.23 24.79 11.06
CA ASN A 402 1.14 25.24 10.79
C ASN A 402 1.63 24.95 9.37
N GLU A 403 1.16 23.87 8.73
CA GLU A 403 1.53 23.53 7.35
C GLU A 403 0.43 23.93 6.34
N HIS A 404 -0.84 24.06 6.76
CA HIS A 404 -1.98 24.28 5.85
C HIS A 404 -2.78 25.55 6.13
N GLY A 405 -2.63 26.18 7.29
CA GLY A 405 -3.38 27.38 7.67
C GLY A 405 -4.85 27.13 7.99
N GLU A 406 -5.25 25.87 8.15
CA GLU A 406 -6.63 25.45 8.42
C GLU A 406 -6.65 24.36 9.50
N GLU A 407 -7.78 24.21 10.20
CA GLU A 407 -7.99 23.17 11.22
C GLU A 407 -8.94 22.09 10.71
N GLY A 408 -8.69 20.82 11.05
CA GLY A 408 -9.59 19.72 10.70
C GLY A 408 -10.97 19.81 11.35
N TYR A 409 -11.06 20.48 12.51
CA TYR A 409 -12.30 20.77 13.22
C TYR A 409 -12.34 22.27 13.49
N GLY A 410 -13.30 22.99 12.90
CA GLY A 410 -13.44 24.42 13.13
C GLY A 410 -13.93 24.72 14.54
N GLU A 411 -13.04 24.75 15.53
CA GLU A 411 -13.40 25.17 16.89
C GLU A 411 -13.64 26.70 16.95
N GLU A 412 -13.07 27.50 16.03
CA GLU A 412 -13.34 28.94 15.92
C GLU A 412 -14.65 29.31 15.20
N PHE A 413 -15.22 28.43 14.36
CA PHE A 413 -16.50 28.74 13.70
C PHE A 413 -17.72 28.58 14.63
N ALA A 414 -17.58 27.83 15.73
CA ALA A 414 -18.65 27.63 16.71
C ALA A 414 -18.68 28.72 17.79
N SER A 415 -17.58 29.42 18.05
CA SER A 415 -17.52 30.49 19.07
C SER A 415 -18.00 31.85 18.54
N GLY A 416 -18.05 32.04 17.22
CA GLY A 416 -18.53 33.26 16.55
C GLY A 416 -20.05 33.50 16.56
N LEU A 417 -20.85 32.55 17.06
CA LEU A 417 -22.32 32.68 17.16
C LEU A 417 -22.85 32.83 18.59
N SER A 418 -21.96 32.96 19.58
CA SER A 418 -22.37 33.17 20.98
C SER A 418 -21.73 34.41 21.59
N LEU A 419 -22.10 35.59 21.08
CA LEU A 419 -22.04 36.84 21.84
C LEU A 419 -23.36 37.64 21.71
N THR A 420 -24.25 37.34 22.66
CA THR A 420 -25.10 38.28 23.44
C THR A 420 -26.08 39.20 22.72
N ASN A 421 -27.39 38.97 22.94
CA ASN A 421 -28.19 39.89 23.77
C ASN A 421 -29.57 39.32 24.16
N THR A 422 -29.65 38.71 25.34
CA THR A 422 -30.85 38.73 26.17
C THR A 422 -30.71 39.83 27.23
N ARG A 423 -31.54 40.87 27.06
CA ARG A 423 -32.14 41.81 28.05
C ARG A 423 -31.23 42.54 29.06
N GLN A 424 -31.19 43.87 28.94
CA GLN A 424 -31.90 44.76 29.86
C GLN A 424 -32.87 45.65 29.08
#